data_AF-A0A939YMK4-F1
#
_entry.id   AF-A0A939YMK4-F1
#
_cell.length_a   1.000
_cell.length_b   1.000
_cell.length_c   1.000
_cell.angle_alpha   90.00
_cell.angle_beta   90.00
_cell.angle_gamma   90.00
#
_symmetry.space_group_name_H-M   'P 1'
#
loop_
_entity.id
_entity.type
_entity.pdbx_description
1 polymer ?
#
loop_
_entity_poly.entity_id
_entity_poly.type
_entity_poly.pdbx_seq_one_letter_code
_entity_poly.pdbx_strand_id
1 'polypeptide(L)'
;MKFLKWAAKRLVRACVYFTVTQFFITAMFQAMAKDGSRGQFLLFDIEVVLFGFSLIMALAQDIFGINRLSFPIRLLIHFLVTMAALFGLFSIITGQLTNVTRLIYLLSGAAVIYAVGAAVVLTVRAVKNKRTSNDKEYTPMFKKEK
;
A
#
# COMPACT_ATOMS: atom_id res chain seq x y z
N MET A 1 -24.36 -15.03 6.74
CA MET A 1 -23.92 -13.82 7.50
C MET A 1 -22.39 -13.65 7.64
N LYS A 2 -21.59 -14.71 7.88
CA LYS A 2 -20.12 -14.56 8.05
C LYS A 2 -19.40 -13.98 6.81
N PHE A 3 -19.79 -14.44 5.61
CA PHE A 3 -19.26 -13.92 4.34
C PHE A 3 -19.54 -12.42 4.14
N LEU A 4 -20.77 -11.98 4.45
CA LEU A 4 -21.17 -10.57 4.30
C LEU A 4 -20.32 -9.64 5.20
N LYS A 5 -20.08 -10.04 6.45
CA LYS A 5 -19.21 -9.31 7.38
C LYS A 5 -17.76 -9.30 6.92
N TRP A 6 -17.29 -10.40 6.34
CA TRP A 6 -15.95 -10.50 5.76
C TRP A 6 -15.77 -9.54 4.58
N ALA A 7 -16.72 -9.54 3.64
CA ALA A 7 -16.72 -8.69 2.45
C ALA A 7 -16.84 -7.21 2.82
N ALA A 8 -17.77 -6.85 3.71
CA ALA A 8 -17.93 -5.48 4.19
C ALA A 8 -16.65 -4.90 4.78
N LYS A 9 -15.91 -5.69 5.57
CA LYS A 9 -14.63 -5.26 6.16
C LYS A 9 -13.57 -4.96 5.09
N ARG A 10 -13.52 -5.73 4.01
CA ARG A 10 -12.58 -5.49 2.89
C ARG A 10 -13.01 -4.28 2.08
N LEU A 11 -14.30 -4.14 1.83
CA LEU A 11 -14.86 -3.00 1.11
C LEU A 11 -14.58 -1.68 1.83
N VAL A 12 -14.78 -1.62 3.15
CA VAL A 12 -14.45 -0.43 3.96
C VAL A 12 -12.96 -0.07 3.84
N ARG A 13 -12.06 -1.06 3.89
CA ARG A 13 -10.62 -0.82 3.71
C ARG A 13 -10.30 -0.30 2.30
N ALA A 14 -10.93 -0.90 1.28
CA ALA A 14 -10.78 -0.47 -0.10
C ALA A 14 -11.25 0.98 -0.29
N CYS A 15 -12.38 1.37 0.32
CA CYS A 15 -12.85 2.75 0.31
C CYS A 15 -11.85 3.70 0.98
N VAL A 16 -11.25 3.32 2.11
CA VAL A 16 -10.23 4.15 2.78
C VAL A 16 -9.01 4.34 1.87
N TYR A 17 -8.50 3.25 1.28
CA TYR A 17 -7.37 3.35 0.35
C TYR A 17 -7.72 4.22 -0.86
N PHE A 18 -8.91 4.02 -1.45
CA PHE A 18 -9.38 4.81 -2.58
C PHE A 18 -9.43 6.30 -2.25
N THR A 19 -10.07 6.68 -1.13
CA THR A 19 -10.19 8.09 -0.73
C THR A 19 -8.83 8.72 -0.47
N VAL A 20 -7.92 8.02 0.21
CA VAL A 20 -6.57 8.51 0.49
C VAL A 20 -5.80 8.69 -0.82
N THR A 21 -5.79 7.68 -1.69
CA THR A 21 -5.09 7.75 -2.99
C THR A 21 -5.66 8.87 -3.86
N GLN A 22 -6.99 9.02 -3.93
CA GLN A 22 -7.65 10.08 -4.69
C GLN A 22 -7.29 11.47 -4.17
N PHE A 23 -7.27 11.64 -2.84
CA PHE A 23 -6.85 12.89 -2.23
C PHE A 23 -5.40 13.24 -2.59
N PHE A 24 -4.47 12.29 -2.47
CA PHE A 24 -3.06 12.50 -2.81
C PHE A 24 -2.87 12.84 -4.29
N ILE A 25 -3.52 12.12 -5.19
CA ILE A 25 -3.44 12.36 -6.64
C ILE A 25 -3.98 13.76 -6.95
N THR A 26 -5.14 14.11 -6.40
CA THR A 26 -5.77 15.42 -6.61
C THR A 26 -4.87 16.56 -6.10
N ALA A 27 -4.28 16.40 -4.91
CA ALA A 27 -3.37 17.37 -4.33
C ALA A 27 -2.08 17.53 -5.15
N MET A 28 -1.52 16.42 -5.64
CA MET A 28 -0.33 16.42 -6.49
C MET A 28 -0.59 17.17 -7.80
N PHE A 29 -1.74 16.92 -8.45
CA PHE A 29 -2.11 17.62 -9.67
C PHE A 29 -2.32 19.11 -9.44
N GLN A 30 -2.96 19.51 -8.35
CA GLN A 30 -3.11 20.93 -8.01
C GLN A 30 -1.76 21.61 -7.77
N ALA A 31 -0.81 20.92 -7.15
CA ALA A 31 0.54 21.44 -6.93
C ALA A 31 1.36 21.57 -8.23
N MET A 32 1.09 20.72 -9.22
CA MET A 32 1.82 20.69 -10.50
C MET A 32 1.16 21.52 -11.62
N ALA A 33 -0.11 21.90 -11.48
CA ALA A 33 -0.82 22.72 -12.46
C ALA A 33 -0.30 24.16 -12.43
N LYS A 34 0.63 24.49 -13.33
CA LYS A 34 1.16 25.86 -13.47
C LYS A 34 0.18 26.83 -14.15
N ASP A 35 -0.72 26.34 -15.00
CA ASP A 35 -1.58 27.20 -15.81
C ASP A 35 -3.01 26.65 -15.86
N GLY A 36 -3.82 26.94 -14.83
CA GLY A 36 -5.32 26.98 -14.85
C GLY A 36 -6.11 25.78 -15.40
N SER A 37 -5.44 24.77 -15.94
CA SER A 37 -5.97 23.60 -16.59
C SER A 37 -6.30 22.64 -15.47
N ARG A 38 -7.51 22.82 -14.93
CA ARG A 38 -8.18 21.86 -14.06
C ARG A 38 -8.24 20.53 -14.80
N GLY A 39 -7.23 19.70 -14.58
CA GLY A 39 -7.04 18.45 -15.29
C GLY A 39 -8.27 17.58 -15.18
N GLN A 40 -8.75 17.10 -16.32
CA GLN A 40 -9.87 16.16 -16.49
C GLN A 40 -9.52 14.76 -15.95
N PHE A 41 -9.09 14.66 -14.69
CA PHE A 41 -8.80 13.38 -14.02
C PHE A 41 -10.05 12.69 -13.47
N LEU A 42 -11.23 13.29 -13.67
CA LEU A 42 -12.54 12.69 -13.42
C LEU A 42 -13.02 11.85 -14.62
N LEU A 43 -12.10 11.23 -15.35
CA LEU A 43 -12.47 10.21 -16.33
C LEU A 43 -12.89 8.96 -15.56
N PHE A 44 -14.14 8.55 -15.74
CA PHE A 44 -14.75 7.40 -15.08
C PHE A 44 -13.85 6.15 -15.12
N ASP A 45 -13.15 5.93 -16.24
CA ASP A 45 -12.23 4.81 -16.42
C ASP A 45 -11.06 4.81 -15.42
N ILE A 46 -10.50 5.98 -15.11
CA ILE A 46 -9.39 6.12 -14.16
C ILE A 46 -9.89 5.84 -12.73
N GLU A 47 -11.09 6.31 -12.40
CA GLU A 47 -11.69 6.07 -11.08
C GLU A 47 -12.00 4.59 -10.86
N VAL A 48 -12.50 3.90 -11.89
CA VAL A 48 -12.72 2.44 -11.85
C VAL A 48 -11.40 1.69 -11.65
N VAL A 49 -10.33 2.09 -12.35
CA VAL A 49 -8.98 1.51 -12.17
C VAL A 49 -8.47 1.73 -10.75
N LEU A 50 -8.58 2.95 -10.22
CA LEU A 50 -8.13 3.31 -8.88
C LEU A 50 -8.91 2.56 -7.80
N PHE A 51 -10.22 2.42 -7.96
CA PHE A 51 -11.06 1.66 -7.05
C PHE A 51 -10.74 0.16 -7.10
N GLY A 52 -10.58 -0.40 -8.31
CA GLY A 52 -10.14 -1.79 -8.50
C GLY A 52 -8.78 -2.06 -7.86
N PHE A 53 -7.84 -1.14 -8.01
CA PHE A 53 -6.52 -1.23 -7.37
C PHE A 53 -6.65 -1.20 -5.83
N SER A 54 -7.47 -0.30 -5.30
CA SER A 54 -7.72 -0.18 -3.86
C SER A 54 -8.34 -1.43 -3.25
N LEU A 55 -9.21 -2.12 -4.02
CA LEU A 55 -9.77 -3.40 -3.62
C LEU A 55 -8.71 -4.50 -3.57
N ILE A 56 -7.83 -4.58 -4.57
CA ILE A 56 -6.73 -5.54 -4.58
C ILE A 56 -5.76 -5.26 -3.41
N MET A 57 -5.46 -4.00 -3.12
CA MET A 57 -4.66 -3.62 -1.95
C MET A 57 -5.30 -4.05 -0.63
N ALA A 58 -6.62 -3.88 -0.49
CA ALA A 58 -7.35 -4.36 0.69
C ALA A 58 -7.29 -5.88 0.88
N LEU A 59 -7.22 -6.64 -0.22
CA LEU A 59 -7.02 -8.09 -0.21
C LEU A 59 -5.56 -8.45 0.06
N ALA A 60 -4.61 -7.76 -0.56
CA ALA A 60 -3.18 -7.98 -0.38
C ALA A 60 -2.75 -7.75 1.09
N GLN A 61 -3.43 -6.86 1.81
CA GLN A 61 -3.18 -6.64 3.24
C GLN A 61 -3.32 -7.92 4.08
N ASP A 62 -4.13 -8.89 3.65
CA ASP A 62 -4.28 -10.16 4.36
C ASP A 62 -2.98 -11.01 4.33
N ILE A 63 -2.06 -10.76 3.39
CA ILE A 63 -0.70 -11.37 3.34
C ILE A 63 0.06 -11.10 4.64
N PHE A 64 -0.11 -9.91 5.23
CA PHE A 64 0.56 -9.58 6.48
C PHE A 64 0.03 -10.37 7.68
N GLY A 65 -1.16 -10.95 7.59
CA GLY A 65 -1.74 -11.84 8.60
C GLY A 65 -1.17 -13.27 8.60
N ILE A 66 -0.34 -13.62 7.61
CA ILE A 66 0.23 -14.97 7.49
C ILE A 66 1.41 -15.11 8.47
N ASN A 67 1.15 -15.66 9.65
CA ASN A 67 2.16 -15.81 10.72
C ASN A 67 3.24 -16.86 10.41
N ARG A 68 3.02 -17.73 9.42
CA ARG A 68 4.01 -18.74 9.00
C ARG A 68 5.21 -18.16 8.25
N LEU A 69 5.11 -16.91 7.78
CA LEU A 69 6.15 -16.28 6.96
C LEU A 69 6.88 -15.18 7.74
N SER A 70 8.18 -15.06 7.50
CA SER A 70 8.97 -13.94 8.04
C SER A 70 8.45 -12.62 7.47
N PHE A 71 8.65 -11.53 8.21
CA PHE A 71 8.16 -10.21 7.78
C PHE A 71 8.75 -9.75 6.43
N PRO A 72 10.06 -9.93 6.14
CA PRO A 72 10.62 -9.59 4.84
C PRO A 72 9.96 -10.33 3.68
N ILE A 73 9.66 -11.62 3.87
CA ILE A 73 8.98 -12.43 2.84
C ILE A 73 7.55 -11.91 2.61
N ARG A 74 6.81 -11.60 3.68
CA ARG A 74 5.47 -11.00 3.57
C ARG A 74 5.49 -9.67 2.81
N LEU A 75 6.48 -8.83 3.10
CA LEU A 75 6.65 -7.54 2.44
C LEU A 75 6.96 -7.69 0.95
N LEU A 76 7.77 -8.68 0.58
CA LEU A 76 8.11 -9.00 -0.80
C LEU A 76 6.90 -9.55 -1.57
N ILE A 77 6.13 -10.46 -0.98
CA ILE A 77 4.89 -10.96 -1.60
C ILE A 77 3.89 -9.82 -1.79
N HIS A 78 3.72 -8.98 -0.77
CA HIS A 78 2.83 -7.82 -0.88
C HIS A 78 3.28 -6.85 -1.99
N PHE A 79 4.59 -6.62 -2.14
CA PHE A 79 5.14 -5.82 -3.23
C PHE A 79 4.83 -6.42 -4.60
N LEU A 80 5.09 -7.71 -4.78
CA LEU A 80 4.84 -8.41 -6.05
C LEU A 80 3.35 -8.37 -6.44
N VAL A 81 2.45 -8.59 -5.48
CA VAL A 81 1.00 -8.50 -5.70
C VAL A 81 0.59 -7.09 -6.08
N THR A 82 1.15 -6.08 -5.41
CA THR A 82 0.87 -4.67 -5.72
C THR A 82 1.32 -4.30 -7.13
N MET A 83 2.53 -4.70 -7.53
CA MET A 83 3.07 -4.45 -8.87
C MET A 83 2.28 -5.19 -9.96
N ALA A 84 1.94 -6.46 -9.73
CA ALA A 84 1.12 -7.24 -10.65
C ALA A 84 -0.28 -6.66 -10.82
N ALA A 85 -0.90 -6.17 -9.74
CA ALA A 85 -2.20 -5.51 -9.77
C ALA A 85 -2.16 -4.21 -10.59
N LEU A 86 -1.13 -3.38 -10.37
CA LEU A 86 -0.88 -2.16 -11.14
C LEU A 86 -0.71 -2.48 -12.62
N PHE A 87 0.15 -3.44 -12.96
CA PHE A 87 0.38 -3.85 -14.35
C PHE A 87 -0.90 -4.37 -15.01
N GLY A 88 -1.62 -5.27 -14.34
CA GLY A 88 -2.84 -5.90 -14.88
C GLY A 88 -3.97 -4.89 -15.09
N LEU A 89 -4.26 -4.05 -14.10
CA LEU A 89 -5.35 -3.07 -14.20
C LEU A 89 -5.06 -2.00 -15.25
N PHE A 90 -3.82 -1.50 -15.32
CA PHE A 90 -3.45 -0.55 -16.37
C PHE A 90 -3.49 -1.20 -17.76
N SER A 91 -2.98 -2.43 -17.91
CA SER A 91 -2.95 -3.10 -19.22
C SER A 91 -4.35 -3.41 -19.75
N ILE A 92 -5.26 -3.89 -18.88
CA ILE A 92 -6.60 -4.33 -19.28
C ILE A 92 -7.54 -3.14 -19.50
N ILE A 93 -7.57 -2.16 -18.59
CA ILE A 93 -8.62 -1.13 -18.61
C ILE A 93 -8.24 0.06 -19.50
N THR A 94 -6.96 0.44 -19.52
CA THR A 94 -6.55 1.63 -20.28
C THR A 94 -6.11 1.33 -21.71
N GLY A 95 -6.01 0.04 -22.09
CA GLY A 95 -5.53 -0.38 -23.41
C GLY A 95 -4.11 0.11 -23.75
N GLN A 96 -3.36 0.63 -22.77
CA GLN A 96 -2.05 1.28 -22.94
C GLN A 96 -0.90 0.31 -23.26
N LEU A 97 -1.18 -0.93 -23.65
CA LEU A 97 -0.15 -1.88 -24.11
C LEU A 97 0.68 -1.32 -25.29
N THR A 98 0.17 -0.33 -26.01
CA THR A 98 0.86 0.37 -27.08
C THR A 98 1.97 1.32 -26.62
N ASN A 99 1.98 1.75 -25.35
CA ASN A 99 2.99 2.68 -24.80
C ASN A 99 3.75 2.07 -23.62
N VAL A 100 4.52 1.02 -23.91
CA VAL A 100 5.35 0.29 -22.93
C VAL A 100 6.24 1.22 -22.11
N THR A 101 6.81 2.25 -22.73
CA THR A 101 7.65 3.25 -22.05
C THR A 101 6.91 3.98 -20.92
N ARG A 102 5.65 4.38 -21.15
CA ARG A 102 4.82 5.06 -20.14
C ARG A 102 4.49 4.13 -18.97
N LEU A 103 4.24 2.86 -19.26
CA LEU A 103 3.97 1.82 -18.27
C LEU A 103 5.20 1.56 -17.38
N ILE A 104 6.40 1.51 -17.98
CA ILE A 104 7.67 1.34 -17.25
C ILE A 104 7.92 2.53 -16.30
N TYR A 105 7.70 3.77 -16.76
CA TYR A 105 7.84 4.95 -15.90
C TYR A 105 6.86 4.91 -14.71
N LEU A 106 5.63 4.49 -14.94
CA LEU A 106 4.62 4.40 -13.89
C LEU A 106 4.96 3.30 -12.87
N LEU A 107 5.37 2.12 -13.32
CA LEU A 107 5.79 1.01 -12.46
C LEU A 107 7.03 1.35 -11.64
N SER A 108 8.04 1.97 -12.27
CA SER A 108 9.27 2.38 -11.57
C SER A 108 8.98 3.46 -10.52
N GLY A 109 8.14 4.45 -10.83
CA GLY A 109 7.68 5.43 -9.85
C GLY A 109 6.96 4.79 -8.67
N ALA A 110 6.02 3.87 -8.94
CA ALA A 110 5.31 3.13 -7.89
C ALA A 110 6.26 2.26 -7.05
N ALA A 111 7.27 1.65 -7.66
CA ALA A 111 8.27 0.86 -6.95
C ALA A 111 9.13 1.71 -6.00
N VAL A 112 9.52 2.93 -6.41
CA VAL A 112 10.26 3.87 -5.55
C VAL A 112 9.42 4.29 -4.35
N ILE A 113 8.15 4.66 -4.58
CA ILE A 113 7.22 5.04 -3.50
C ILE A 113 7.07 3.88 -2.49
N TYR A 114 6.90 2.66 -3.00
CA TYR A 114 6.81 1.47 -2.16
C TYR A 114 8.10 1.23 -1.37
N ALA A 115 9.27 1.36 -1.99
CA ALA A 115 10.56 1.16 -1.34
C ALA A 115 10.77 2.15 -0.18
N VAL A 116 10.41 3.42 -0.37
CA VAL A 116 10.46 4.43 0.70
C VAL A 116 9.52 4.07 1.85
N GLY A 117 8.27 3.70 1.56
CA GLY A 117 7.32 3.26 2.59
C GLY A 117 7.78 2.01 3.35
N ALA A 118 8.32 1.03 2.63
CA ALA A 118 8.90 -0.18 3.19
C ALA A 118 10.07 0.13 4.13
N ALA A 119 10.98 1.03 3.73
CA ALA A 119 12.11 1.44 4.54
C ALA A 119 11.66 2.09 5.87
N VAL A 120 10.64 2.96 5.82
CA VAL A 120 10.05 3.58 7.02
C VAL A 120 9.47 2.51 7.95
N VAL A 121 8.67 1.58 7.43
CA VAL A 121 8.06 0.50 8.22
C VAL A 121 9.11 -0.41 8.85
N LEU A 122 10.17 -0.77 8.11
CA LEU A 122 11.27 -1.58 8.61
C LEU A 122 12.05 -0.85 9.71
N THR A 123 12.30 0.44 9.53
CA THR A 123 13.00 1.28 10.53
C THR A 123 12.20 1.37 11.82
N VAL A 124 10.90 1.68 11.73
CA VAL A 124 10.01 1.74 12.91
C VAL A 124 9.97 0.40 13.64
N ARG A 125 9.91 -0.72 12.90
CA ARG A 125 9.95 -2.07 13.49
C ARG A 125 11.29 -2.39 14.15
N ALA A 126 12.40 -2.02 13.53
CA ALA A 126 13.73 -2.23 14.08
C ALA A 126 13.89 -1.47 15.41
N VAL A 127 13.45 -0.20 15.46
CA VAL A 127 13.46 0.61 16.69
C VAL A 127 12.57 -0.01 17.78
N LYS A 128 11.35 -0.45 17.43
CA LYS A 128 10.44 -1.09 18.38
C LYS A 128 11.01 -2.40 18.94
N ASN A 129 11.57 -3.24 18.08
CA ASN A 129 12.18 -4.51 18.49
C ASN A 129 13.41 -4.28 19.40
N LYS A 130 14.23 -3.26 19.11
CA LYS A 130 15.37 -2.89 19.96
C LYS A 130 14.94 -2.46 21.36
N ARG A 131 13.89 -1.62 21.48
CA ARG A 131 13.32 -1.23 22.78
C ARG A 131 12.80 -2.43 23.57
N THR A 132 12.08 -3.33 22.91
CA THR A 132 11.52 -4.54 23.55
C THR A 132 12.61 -5.53 23.98
N SER A 133 13.76 -5.52 23.31
CA SER A 133 14.94 -6.30 23.71
C SER A 133 15.58 -5.72 24.97
N ASN A 134 15.75 -4.39 25.01
CA ASN A 134 16.34 -3.71 26.18
C ASN A 134 15.47 -3.86 27.44
N ASP A 135 14.14 -3.84 27.31
CA ASP A 135 13.22 -4.04 28.45
C ASP A 135 13.26 -5.48 29.01
N LYS A 136 13.65 -6.47 28.20
CA LYS A 136 13.79 -7.86 28.63
C LYS A 136 15.15 -8.16 29.26
N GLU A 137 16.16 -7.37 28.94
CA GLU A 137 17.52 -7.52 29.46
C GLU A 137 17.65 -6.92 30.87
N TYR A 138 16.77 -5.98 31.25
CA TYR A 138 16.71 -5.44 32.61
C TYR A 138 15.77 -6.26 33.51
N THR A 139 16.17 -7.47 33.87
CA THR A 139 15.63 -8.13 35.08
C THR A 139 16.28 -7.48 36.30
N PRO A 140 15.55 -6.70 37.13
CA PRO A 140 16.14 -6.16 38.36
C PRO A 140 16.56 -7.31 39.26
N MET A 141 17.88 -7.43 39.51
CA MET A 141 18.48 -8.44 40.39
C MET A 141 18.01 -8.34 41.86
N PHE A 142 17.25 -7.30 42.22
CA PHE A 142 16.70 -7.14 43.56
C PHE A 142 15.18 -7.31 43.53
N LYS A 143 14.74 -8.56 43.54
CA LYS A 143 13.41 -8.91 44.05
C LYS A 143 13.46 -8.66 45.56
N LYS A 144 12.93 -7.53 46.02
CA LYS A 144 12.69 -7.30 47.45
C LYS A 144 11.72 -8.39 47.93
N GLU A 145 12.23 -9.37 48.66
CA GLU A 145 11.39 -10.23 49.49
C GLU A 145 10.67 -9.34 50.51
N LYS A 146 9.35 -9.46 50.56
CA LYS A 146 8.50 -9.01 51.64
C LYS A 146 7.79 -10.23 52.20
#